data_AF-A0A1W2FJY9-F1
#
_entry.id   AF-A0A1W2FJY9-F1
#
_cell.length_a   1.000
_cell.length_b   1.000
_cell.length_c   1.000
_cell.angle_alpha   90.00
_cell.angle_beta   90.00
_cell.angle_gamma   90.00
#
_symmetry.space_group_name_H-M   'P 1'
#
loop_
_entity.id
_entity.type
_entity.pdbx_description
1 polymer ?
#
loop_
_entity_poly.entity_id
_entity_poly.type
_entity_poly.pdbx_seq_one_letter_code
_entity_poly.pdbx_strand_id
1 'polypeptide(L)'
;MDIGILLLGVAVLIGAVVVSATGGDRKIARLDRRLARVEQKLDAIAANLGVDLPEPELATVKALLAEGKKIQAVRAYREATGADLKEAADAVERLGG
;
A
#
# COMPACT_ATOMS: atom_id res chain seq x y z
N MET A 1 -21.63 -38.87 -18.17
CA MET A 1 -21.56 -38.85 -16.69
C MET A 1 -20.43 -37.90 -16.29
N ASP A 2 -20.45 -36.63 -16.72
CA ASP A 2 -19.19 -35.85 -16.76
C ASP A 2 -19.34 -34.38 -16.32
N ILE A 3 -20.54 -33.79 -16.41
CA ILE A 3 -20.78 -32.39 -16.00
C ILE A 3 -20.90 -32.26 -14.48
N GLY A 4 -21.52 -33.22 -13.80
CA GLY A 4 -21.69 -33.19 -12.33
C GLY A 4 -20.38 -33.27 -11.56
N ILE A 5 -19.42 -34.07 -12.05
CA ILE A 5 -18.09 -34.22 -11.44
C ILE A 5 -17.26 -32.95 -11.65
N LEU A 6 -17.34 -32.32 -12.83
CA LEU A 6 -16.67 -31.05 -13.11
C LEU A 6 -17.20 -29.91 -12.23
N LEU A 7 -18.51 -29.80 -12.06
CA LEU A 7 -19.12 -28.78 -11.19
C LEU A 7 -18.72 -28.95 -9.73
N LEU A 8 -18.65 -30.19 -9.25
CA LEU A 8 -18.22 -30.49 -7.88
C LEU A 8 -16.73 -30.15 -7.68
N GLY A 9 -15.88 -30.45 -8.65
CA GLY A 9 -14.45 -30.07 -8.62
C GLY A 9 -14.24 -28.56 -8.58
N VAL A 10 -14.99 -27.81 -9.39
CA VAL A 10 -14.93 -26.33 -9.39
C VAL A 10 -15.43 -25.75 -8.06
N ALA A 11 -16.52 -26.29 -7.49
CA ALA A 11 -17.01 -25.85 -6.18
C ALA A 11 -15.99 -26.08 -5.06
N VAL A 12 -15.29 -27.21 -5.07
CA VAL A 12 -14.22 -27.53 -4.11
C VAL A 12 -13.02 -26.59 -4.29
N LEU A 13 -12.62 -26.31 -5.53
CA LEU A 13 -11.53 -25.37 -5.82
C LEU A 13 -11.87 -23.95 -5.34
N ILE A 14 -13.08 -23.47 -5.61
CA ILE A 14 -13.55 -22.17 -5.14
C ILE A 14 -13.53 -22.13 -3.60
N GLY A 15 -14.04 -23.18 -2.94
CA GLY A 15 -14.01 -23.28 -1.48
C GLY A 15 -12.58 -23.26 -0.91
N ALA A 16 -11.65 -24.00 -1.50
CA ALA A 16 -10.25 -24.04 -1.06
C ALA A 16 -9.53 -22.69 -1.21
N VAL A 17 -9.83 -21.94 -2.28
CA VAL A 17 -9.30 -20.58 -2.50
C VAL A 17 -9.84 -19.61 -1.45
N VAL A 18 -11.14 -19.67 -1.14
CA VAL A 18 -11.77 -18.82 -0.10
C VAL A 18 -11.18 -19.10 1.29
N VAL A 19 -10.97 -20.37 1.63
CA VAL A 19 -10.32 -20.76 2.90
C VAL A 19 -8.89 -20.23 2.98
N SER A 20 -8.15 -20.24 1.88
CA SER A 20 -6.77 -19.72 1.82
C SER A 20 -6.70 -18.20 1.95
N ALA A 21 -7.70 -17.48 1.44
CA ALA A 21 -7.76 -16.01 1.50
C ALA A 21 -8.02 -15.47 2.92
N THR A 22 -8.59 -16.26 3.83
CA THR A 22 -8.92 -15.82 5.20
C THR A 22 -7.81 -16.06 6.24
N GLY A 23 -6.72 -16.75 5.85
CA GLY A 23 -5.60 -17.08 6.75
C GLY A 23 -4.42 -16.08 6.74
N GLY A 24 -4.37 -15.16 5.77
CA GLY A 24 -3.24 -14.26 5.53
C GLY A 24 -3.10 -13.13 6.56
N ASP A 25 -4.21 -12.69 7.14
CA ASP A 25 -4.27 -11.47 7.96
C ASP A 25 -3.40 -11.52 9.23
N ARG A 26 -3.12 -12.72 9.75
CA ARG A 26 -2.39 -12.87 11.02
C ARG A 26 -0.88 -12.64 10.91
N LYS A 27 -0.30 -12.72 9.70
CA LYS A 27 1.14 -12.46 9.50
C LYS A 27 1.45 -10.97 9.39
N ILE A 28 0.53 -10.20 8.81
CA ILE A 28 0.70 -8.76 8.54
C ILE A 28 0.73 -7.98 9.87
N ALA A 29 -0.18 -8.29 10.80
CA ALA A 29 -0.27 -7.59 12.08
C ALA A 29 1.00 -7.62 12.98
N ARG A 30 1.93 -8.57 12.77
CA ARG A 30 3.21 -8.62 13.51
C ARG A 30 4.28 -7.74 12.89
N LEU A 31 4.24 -7.56 11.57
CA LEU A 31 5.17 -6.69 10.84
C LEU A 31 4.85 -5.23 11.15
N ASP A 32 3.58 -4.85 11.17
CA ASP A 32 3.14 -3.49 11.47
C ASP A 32 3.62 -3.02 12.85
N ARG A 33 3.51 -3.87 13.88
CA ARG A 33 3.97 -3.54 15.25
C ARG A 33 5.49 -3.40 15.38
N ARG A 34 6.25 -4.02 14.48
CA ARG A 34 7.72 -3.86 14.44
C ARG A 34 8.10 -2.59 13.68
N LEU A 35 7.41 -2.31 12.58
CA LEU A 35 7.56 -1.08 11.80
C LEU A 35 7.33 0.15 12.69
N ALA A 36 6.22 0.20 13.41
CA ALA A 36 5.88 1.33 14.29
C ALA A 36 6.94 1.59 15.37
N ARG A 37 7.58 0.54 15.90
CA ARG A 37 8.68 0.69 16.87
C ARG A 37 9.98 1.16 16.25
N VAL A 38 10.21 0.86 14.98
CA VAL A 38 11.38 1.35 14.24
C VAL A 38 11.18 2.81 13.89
N GLU A 39 10.02 3.18 13.34
CA GLU A 39 9.63 4.57 13.07
C GLU A 39 9.76 5.43 14.32
N GLN A 40 9.17 5.00 15.45
CA GLN A 40 9.26 5.74 16.71
C GLN A 40 10.71 5.98 17.19
N LYS A 41 11.62 5.04 16.95
CA LYS A 41 13.03 5.21 17.29
C LYS A 41 13.74 6.15 16.33
N LEU A 42 13.40 6.08 15.03
CA LEU A 42 13.95 6.98 14.03
C LEU A 42 13.51 8.42 14.31
N ASP A 43 12.25 8.64 14.67
CA ASP A 43 11.74 9.97 15.04
C ASP A 43 12.46 10.52 16.27
N ALA A 44 12.67 9.68 17.29
CA ALA A 44 13.40 10.09 18.50
C ALA A 44 14.86 10.46 18.19
N ILE A 45 15.50 9.77 17.25
CA ILE A 45 16.87 10.08 16.80
C ILE A 45 16.87 11.35 15.94
N ALA A 46 15.95 11.50 14.99
CA ALA A 46 15.82 12.68 14.14
C ALA A 46 15.58 13.95 14.96
N ALA A 47 14.68 13.88 15.95
CA ALA A 47 14.42 14.96 16.90
C ALA A 47 15.65 15.32 17.74
N ASN A 48 16.41 14.34 18.22
CA ASN A 48 17.63 14.58 18.98
C ASN A 48 18.79 15.12 18.12
N LEU A 49 18.79 14.85 16.80
CA LEU A 49 19.77 15.37 15.84
C LEU A 49 19.36 16.70 15.22
N GLY A 50 18.13 17.18 15.46
CA GLY A 50 17.61 18.43 14.88
C GLY A 50 17.44 18.37 13.36
N VAL A 51 17.29 17.17 12.79
CA VAL A 51 17.08 16.97 11.36
C VAL A 51 15.59 16.99 11.10
N ASP A 52 15.09 18.11 10.58
CA ASP A 52 13.78 18.15 9.95
C ASP A 52 13.93 17.38 8.63
N LEU A 53 13.36 16.18 8.55
CA LEU A 53 13.29 15.40 7.31
C LEU A 53 12.14 16.00 6.50
N PRO A 54 12.40 16.95 5.58
CA PRO A 54 11.32 17.45 4.75
C PRO A 54 10.94 16.28 3.86
N GLU A 55 9.67 15.88 3.76
CA GLU A 55 9.25 14.91 2.73
C GLU A 55 9.49 15.55 1.35
N PRO A 56 10.64 15.31 0.67
CA PRO A 56 11.07 16.15 -0.44
C PRO A 56 10.24 15.87 -1.69
N GLU A 57 9.57 14.71 -1.72
CA GLU A 57 9.02 14.12 -2.92
C GLU A 57 7.52 14.38 -3.06
N LEU A 58 6.84 14.82 -1.99
CA LEU A 58 5.43 15.23 -2.06
C LEU A 58 5.24 16.61 -2.68
N ALA A 59 6.26 17.48 -2.67
CA ALA A 59 6.19 18.79 -3.31
C ALA A 59 5.93 18.65 -4.83
N THR A 60 6.62 17.73 -5.48
CA THR A 60 6.44 17.41 -6.91
C THR A 60 5.05 16.83 -7.17
N VAL A 61 4.56 15.92 -6.32
CA VAL A 61 3.22 15.33 -6.43
C VAL A 61 2.14 16.42 -6.33
N LYS A 62 2.27 17.36 -5.38
CA LYS A 62 1.33 18.48 -5.20
C LYS A 62 1.35 19.45 -6.38
N ALA A 63 2.53 19.76 -6.94
CA ALA A 63 2.63 20.59 -8.14
C ALA A 63 1.94 19.94 -9.35
N LEU A 64 2.17 18.64 -9.58
CA LEU A 64 1.50 17.89 -10.64
C LEU A 64 -0.03 17.84 -10.43
N LEU A 65 -0.49 17.69 -9.19
CA LEU A 65 -1.92 17.76 -8.88
C LEU A 65 -2.52 19.14 -9.17
N ALA A 66 -1.84 20.22 -8.81
CA ALA A 66 -2.27 21.59 -9.10
C ALA A 66 -2.37 21.87 -10.61
N GLU A 67 -1.53 21.21 -11.41
CA GLU A 67 -1.56 21.27 -12.87
C GLU A 67 -2.59 20.31 -13.51
N GLY A 68 -3.39 19.59 -12.72
CA GLY A 68 -4.37 18.61 -13.21
C GLY A 68 -3.75 17.31 -13.75
N LYS A 69 -2.45 17.10 -13.52
CA LYS A 69 -1.64 16.00 -14.03
C LYS A 69 -1.69 14.76 -13.11
N LYS A 70 -2.90 14.25 -12.83
CA LYS A 70 -3.15 13.17 -11.84
C LYS A 70 -2.34 11.89 -12.13
N ILE A 71 -2.22 11.48 -13.39
CA ILE A 71 -1.45 10.27 -13.75
C ILE A 71 0.05 10.45 -13.46
N GLN A 72 0.62 11.62 -13.80
CA GLN A 72 2.02 11.92 -13.48
C GLN A 72 2.23 12.03 -11.97
N ALA A 73 1.26 12.56 -11.22
CA ALA A 73 1.31 12.61 -9.76
C ALA A 73 1.35 11.21 -9.14
N VAL A 74 0.52 10.27 -9.63
CA VAL A 74 0.56 8.86 -9.21
C VAL A 74 1.90 8.23 -9.52
N ARG A 75 2.45 8.47 -10.72
CA ARG A 75 3.77 7.95 -11.09
C ARG A 75 4.88 8.49 -10.17
N ALA A 76 4.90 9.81 -9.94
CA ALA A 76 5.87 10.46 -9.06
C ALA A 76 5.78 9.92 -7.63
N TYR A 77 4.56 9.72 -7.12
CA TYR A 77 4.34 9.14 -5.79
C TYR A 77 4.90 7.72 -5.68
N ARG A 78 4.73 6.89 -6.72
CA ARG A 78 5.28 5.53 -6.74
C ARG A 78 6.80 5.50 -6.81
N GLU A 79 7.39 6.38 -7.61
CA GLU A 79 8.85 6.47 -7.75
C GLU A 79 9.51 6.96 -6.45
N ALA A 80 8.83 7.86 -5.73
CA ALA A 80 9.23 8.38 -4.43
C ALA A 80 9.11 7.36 -3.29
N THR A 81 7.94 6.73 -3.16
CA THR A 81 7.59 5.94 -1.97
C THR A 81 7.73 4.43 -2.16
N GLY A 82 7.88 3.97 -3.40
CA GLY A 82 7.84 2.54 -3.73
C GLY A 82 6.44 1.91 -3.63
N ALA A 83 5.39 2.71 -3.40
CA ALA A 83 4.02 2.23 -3.27
C ALA A 83 3.54 1.48 -4.52
N ASP A 84 2.60 0.54 -4.31
CA ASP A 84 1.94 -0.10 -5.43
C ASP A 84 1.01 0.87 -6.18
N LEU A 85 0.49 0.45 -7.33
CA LEU A 85 -0.33 1.33 -8.17
C LEU A 85 -1.62 1.79 -7.47
N LYS A 86 -2.22 0.91 -6.68
CA LYS A 86 -3.48 1.18 -5.98
C LYS A 86 -3.22 2.16 -4.82
N GLU A 87 -2.24 1.86 -3.98
CA GLU A 87 -1.84 2.69 -2.85
C GLU A 87 -1.46 4.10 -3.29
N ALA A 88 -0.72 4.24 -4.39
CA ALA A 88 -0.34 5.54 -4.92
C ALA A 88 -1.53 6.32 -5.50
N ALA A 89 -2.45 5.64 -6.19
CA ALA A 89 -3.67 6.28 -6.68
C ALA A 89 -4.53 6.80 -5.53
N ASP A 90 -4.74 5.96 -4.50
CA ASP A 90 -5.50 6.31 -3.31
C ASP A 90 -4.85 7.47 -2.56
N ALA A 91 -3.51 7.49 -2.44
CA ALA A 91 -2.78 8.57 -1.80
C ALA A 91 -2.89 9.89 -2.56
N VAL A 92 -2.75 9.86 -3.88
CA VAL A 92 -2.88 11.04 -4.73
C VAL A 92 -4.30 11.58 -4.74
N GLU A 93 -5.31 10.72 -4.64
CA GLU A 93 -6.71 11.14 -4.48
C GLU A 93 -6.95 11.85 -3.15
N ARG A 94 -6.38 11.35 -2.04
CA ARG A 94 -6.44 12.04 -0.74
C ARG A 94 -5.73 13.40 -0.74
N LEU A 95 -4.72 13.57 -1.58
CA LEU A 95 -3.95 14.83 -1.68
C LEU A 95 -4.61 15.88 -2.57
N GLY A 96 -5.45 15.46 -3.53
CA GLY A 96 -6.12 16.35 -4.48
C GLY A 96 -7.61 16.61 -4.20
N GLY A 97 -8.17 15.95 -3.18
CA GLY A 97 -9.56 16.09 -2.71
C GLY A 97 -9.73 17.14 -1.62
#